data_AF-A0A955Z320-F1
#
_entry.id   AF-A0A955Z320-F1
#
_cell.length_a   1.000
_cell.length_b   1.000
_cell.length_c   1.000
_cell.angle_alpha   90.00
_cell.angle_beta   90.00
_cell.angle_gamma   90.00
#
_symmetry.space_group_name_H-M   'P 1'
#
loop_
_entity.id
_entity.type
_entity.pdbx_description
1 polymer ?
#
loop_
_entity_poly.entity_id
_entity_poly.type
_entity_poly.pdbx_seq_one_letter_code
_entity_poly.pdbx_strand_id
1 'polypeptide(L)'
;MRRVLFVAATAILMTVSSAALACRPGPGNGNVGFIDDDDVPTVNNISFQASQLFQRAQMLESSASSRDAEANRMDREASQLQGRARLLRNQAAFVADGDRMTLISMSNELLQQAAQKRMNATSERQQAMSLRTQARTMRARAMQLVRVGNGNGGGWRGRNVKVVPRTVRPAPKVPVDTQI
;
A
#
# COMPACT_ATOMS: atom_id res chain seq x y z
N MET A 1 3.90 42.17 -29.95
CA MET A 1 3.34 43.01 -28.88
C MET A 1 2.13 42.30 -28.27
N ARG A 2 2.22 41.87 -26.99
CA ARG A 2 1.18 41.96 -25.95
C ARG A 2 1.68 41.26 -24.69
N ARG A 3 1.81 42.04 -23.63
CA ARG A 3 2.16 41.66 -22.25
C ARG A 3 0.86 41.51 -21.46
N VAL A 4 0.80 40.54 -20.55
CA VAL A 4 0.05 40.53 -19.27
C VAL A 4 0.78 39.47 -18.42
N LEU A 5 1.68 39.73 -17.45
CA LEU A 5 1.68 40.45 -16.17
C LEU A 5 0.78 39.88 -15.05
N PHE A 6 1.48 39.49 -13.98
CA PHE A 6 1.11 39.30 -12.55
C PHE A 6 0.22 38.12 -12.14
N VAL A 7 0.76 37.25 -11.27
CA VAL A 7 0.31 37.11 -9.87
C VAL A 7 1.51 36.74 -8.99
N ALA A 8 1.74 37.57 -7.97
CA ALA A 8 2.67 37.34 -6.88
C ALA A 8 1.99 36.50 -5.78
N ALA A 9 2.72 35.56 -5.17
CA ALA A 9 2.28 34.89 -3.94
C ALA A 9 3.40 34.97 -2.90
N THR A 10 3.15 35.85 -1.95
CA THR A 10 3.89 36.14 -0.72
C THR A 10 4.00 34.92 0.19
N ALA A 11 5.22 34.48 0.49
CA ALA A 11 5.48 33.48 1.53
C ALA A 11 5.74 34.19 2.88
N ILE A 12 4.78 34.05 3.79
CA ILE A 12 4.79 34.64 5.13
C ILE A 12 5.71 33.84 6.05
N LEU A 13 6.58 34.59 6.71
CA LEU A 13 7.47 34.26 7.82
C LEU A 13 6.65 33.75 9.02
N MET A 14 6.96 32.57 9.57
CA MET A 14 6.57 32.21 10.93
C MET A 14 7.80 31.72 11.70
N THR A 15 8.37 32.65 12.44
CA THR A 15 9.22 32.44 13.61
C THR A 15 8.38 31.81 14.73
N VAL A 16 8.77 30.64 15.22
CA VAL A 16 8.30 30.13 16.51
C VAL A 16 9.52 29.87 17.38
N SER A 17 9.86 30.88 18.17
CA SER A 17 10.57 30.72 19.44
C SER A 17 9.66 29.98 20.41
N SER A 18 10.15 28.96 21.10
CA SER A 18 9.65 28.61 22.44
C SER A 18 10.68 27.78 23.21
N ALA A 19 10.82 28.19 24.46
CA ALA A 19 11.93 27.98 25.38
C ALA A 19 12.13 26.53 25.83
N ALA A 20 13.40 26.21 26.10
CA ALA A 20 13.78 25.15 27.02
C ALA A 20 13.52 25.62 28.47
N LEU A 21 12.70 24.88 29.21
CA LEU A 21 12.67 24.93 30.67
C LEU A 21 12.97 23.51 31.18
N ALA A 22 14.18 23.36 31.70
CA ALA A 22 14.65 22.16 32.38
C ALA A 22 14.55 22.37 33.91
N CYS A 23 14.21 21.27 34.58
CA CYS A 23 14.40 20.95 36.01
C CYS A 23 13.47 21.60 37.06
N ARG A 24 12.65 20.75 37.70
CA ARG A 24 12.74 20.50 39.16
C ARG A 24 12.04 19.18 39.56
N PRO A 25 12.73 18.18 40.13
CA PRO A 25 12.11 17.07 40.85
C PRO A 25 11.85 17.47 42.33
N GLY A 26 10.82 16.85 42.95
CA GLY A 26 10.27 17.12 44.29
C GLY A 26 11.21 16.82 45.48
N PRO A 27 10.75 16.48 46.71
CA PRO A 27 9.42 15.98 47.13
C PRO A 27 8.85 16.63 48.43
N GLY A 28 7.58 16.38 48.77
CA GLY A 28 7.00 16.80 50.05
C GLY A 28 5.68 16.10 50.35
N ASN A 29 5.71 15.22 51.35
CA ASN A 29 4.63 14.36 51.83
C ASN A 29 3.40 15.11 52.34
N GLY A 30 2.20 14.54 52.13
CA GLY A 30 1.00 14.92 52.85
C GLY A 30 -0.26 14.26 52.29
N ASN A 31 -0.73 13.21 52.97
CA ASN A 31 -2.00 12.54 52.69
C ASN A 31 -3.19 13.51 52.73
N VAL A 32 -3.94 13.58 51.64
CA VAL A 32 -5.35 13.99 51.62
C VAL A 32 -6.03 13.42 50.37
N GLY A 33 -7.11 12.67 50.59
CA GLY A 33 -8.25 12.61 49.67
C GLY A 33 -8.11 11.78 48.40
N PHE A 34 -8.60 10.55 48.48
CA PHE A 34 -9.51 9.93 47.51
C PHE A 34 -10.11 10.94 46.49
N ILE A 35 -9.62 10.92 45.25
CA ILE A 35 -10.39 10.55 44.04
C ILE A 35 -9.38 9.90 43.07
N ASP A 36 -9.53 8.59 42.85
CA ASP A 36 -8.95 7.92 41.69
C ASP A 36 -9.61 8.47 40.43
N ASP A 37 -9.01 9.50 39.82
CA ASP A 37 -9.51 10.18 38.61
C ASP A 37 -8.55 10.00 37.41
N ASP A 38 -7.85 8.86 37.33
CA ASP A 38 -6.98 8.51 36.19
C ASP A 38 -7.24 7.11 35.61
N ASP A 39 -8.40 6.51 35.89
CA ASP A 39 -8.91 5.37 35.10
C ASP A 39 -9.82 5.88 33.98
N VAL A 40 -9.34 6.90 33.24
CA VAL A 40 -9.93 7.27 31.95
C VAL A 40 -9.61 6.12 31.00
N PRO A 41 -10.59 5.49 30.32
CA PRO A 41 -10.35 4.34 29.46
C PRO A 41 -9.62 4.77 28.18
N THR A 42 -8.31 5.00 28.28
CA THR A 42 -7.40 5.29 27.16
C THR A 42 -7.25 4.10 26.21
N VAL A 43 -7.62 2.91 26.66
CA VAL A 43 -7.66 1.66 25.88
C VAL A 43 -8.60 1.76 24.66
N ASN A 44 -9.65 2.59 24.74
CA ASN A 44 -10.55 2.83 23.60
C ASN A 44 -9.92 3.69 22.50
N ASN A 45 -8.97 4.57 22.82
CA ASN A 45 -8.37 5.47 21.85
C ASN A 45 -7.30 4.76 20.99
N ILE A 46 -6.47 3.92 21.60
CA ILE A 46 -5.37 3.25 20.88
C ILE A 46 -5.92 2.24 19.85
N SER A 47 -6.95 1.48 20.22
CA SER A 47 -7.61 0.53 19.32
C SER A 47 -8.28 1.27 18.15
N PHE A 48 -8.95 2.39 18.42
CA PHE A 48 -9.54 3.25 17.40
C PHE A 48 -8.47 3.83 16.46
N GLN A 49 -7.36 4.36 17.00
CA GLN A 49 -6.26 4.91 16.21
C GLN A 49 -5.60 3.84 15.33
N ALA A 50 -5.37 2.64 15.86
CA ALA A 50 -4.85 1.51 15.09
C ALA A 50 -5.80 1.10 13.96
N SER A 51 -7.11 1.05 14.24
CA SER A 51 -8.13 0.72 13.23
C SER A 51 -8.16 1.73 12.08
N GLN A 52 -8.04 3.03 12.38
CA GLN A 52 -7.94 4.08 11.35
C GLN A 52 -6.70 3.92 10.48
N LEU A 53 -5.54 3.60 11.09
CA LEU A 53 -4.31 3.37 10.34
C LEU A 53 -4.43 2.15 9.42
N PHE A 54 -5.08 1.07 9.87
CA PHE A 54 -5.36 -0.09 9.03
C PHE A 54 -6.28 0.26 7.86
N GLN A 55 -7.34 1.02 8.11
CA GLN A 55 -8.26 1.45 7.06
C GLN A 55 -7.57 2.33 6.02
N ARG A 56 -6.77 3.31 6.44
CA ARG A 56 -5.97 4.15 5.53
C ARG A 56 -4.97 3.32 4.73
N ALA A 57 -4.29 2.37 5.37
CA ALA A 57 -3.38 1.47 4.67
C ALA A 57 -4.10 0.61 3.63
N GLN A 58 -5.33 0.17 3.90
CA GLN A 58 -6.15 -0.57 2.93
C GLN A 58 -6.56 0.31 1.74
N MET A 59 -6.95 1.57 1.99
CA MET A 59 -7.23 2.54 0.92
C MET A 59 -6.02 2.78 0.02
N LEU A 60 -4.82 2.91 0.62
CA LEU A 60 -3.57 3.04 -0.13
C LEU A 60 -3.25 1.81 -0.97
N GLU A 61 -3.49 0.60 -0.44
CA GLU A 61 -3.31 -0.65 -1.18
C GLU A 61 -4.30 -0.75 -2.36
N SER A 62 -5.56 -0.39 -2.14
CA SER A 62 -6.57 -0.32 -3.21
C SER A 62 -6.16 0.68 -4.30
N SER A 63 -5.66 1.84 -3.89
CA SER A 63 -5.16 2.87 -4.81
C SER A 63 -3.95 2.36 -5.61
N ALA A 64 -3.01 1.65 -4.96
CA ALA A 64 -1.88 1.03 -5.61
C ALA A 64 -2.31 -0.05 -6.63
N SER A 65 -3.28 -0.89 -6.26
CA SER A 65 -3.84 -1.90 -7.17
C SER A 65 -4.51 -1.29 -8.40
N SER A 66 -5.23 -0.18 -8.21
CA SER A 66 -5.85 0.58 -9.32
C SER A 66 -4.79 1.11 -10.27
N ARG A 67 -3.69 1.69 -9.75
CA ARG A 67 -2.57 2.17 -10.56
C ARG A 67 -1.84 1.06 -11.32
N ASP A 68 -1.68 -0.11 -10.73
CA ASP A 68 -1.11 -1.25 -11.46
C ASP A 68 -2.03 -1.73 -12.60
N ALA A 69 -3.34 -1.75 -12.36
CA ALA A 69 -4.30 -2.07 -13.41
C ALA A 69 -4.24 -1.06 -14.56
N GLU A 70 -4.09 0.22 -14.24
CA GLU A 70 -3.87 1.30 -15.19
C GLU A 70 -2.58 1.12 -15.99
N ALA A 71 -1.45 0.83 -15.32
CA ALA A 71 -0.17 0.55 -15.97
C ALA A 71 -0.28 -0.65 -16.94
N ASN A 72 -0.96 -1.71 -16.53
CA ASN A 72 -1.19 -2.88 -17.38
C ASN A 72 -2.11 -2.58 -18.57
N ARG A 73 -3.06 -1.65 -18.43
CA ARG A 73 -3.86 -1.17 -19.57
C ARG A 73 -2.98 -0.41 -20.56
N MET A 74 -2.16 0.51 -20.07
CA MET A 74 -1.23 1.27 -20.92
C MET A 74 -0.23 0.39 -21.66
N ASP A 75 0.29 -0.68 -21.05
CA ASP A 75 1.17 -1.63 -21.74
C ASP A 75 0.47 -2.43 -22.84
N ARG A 76 -0.80 -2.79 -22.63
CA ARG A 76 -1.62 -3.43 -23.66
C ARG A 76 -1.88 -2.48 -24.82
N GLU A 77 -2.24 -1.22 -24.54
CA GLU A 77 -2.39 -0.17 -25.55
C GLU A 77 -1.09 0.04 -26.34
N ALA A 78 0.06 0.13 -25.66
CA ALA A 78 1.37 0.26 -26.30
C ALA A 78 1.68 -0.92 -27.24
N SER A 79 1.34 -2.14 -26.83
CA SER A 79 1.54 -3.34 -27.64
C SER A 79 0.63 -3.36 -28.87
N GLN A 80 -0.60 -2.89 -28.75
CA GLN A 80 -1.52 -2.72 -29.89
C GLN A 80 -1.00 -1.68 -30.87
N LEU A 81 -0.51 -0.53 -30.39
CA LEU A 81 0.09 0.52 -31.22
C LEU A 81 1.32 0.00 -31.98
N GLN A 82 2.19 -0.78 -31.32
CA GLN A 82 3.32 -1.44 -31.99
C GLN A 82 2.88 -2.44 -33.05
N GLY A 83 1.82 -3.21 -32.80
CA GLY A 83 1.23 -4.10 -33.80
C GLY A 83 0.74 -3.33 -35.03
N ARG A 84 0.00 -2.25 -34.82
CA ARG A 84 -0.48 -1.37 -35.90
C ARG A 84 0.68 -0.75 -36.70
N ALA A 85 1.72 -0.27 -36.02
CA ALA A 85 2.91 0.28 -36.67
C ALA A 85 3.61 -0.76 -37.57
N ARG A 86 3.74 -2.01 -37.12
CA ARG A 86 4.29 -3.10 -37.93
C ARG A 86 3.43 -3.38 -39.17
N LEU A 87 2.11 -3.40 -39.01
CA LEU A 87 1.19 -3.58 -40.14
C LEU A 87 1.35 -2.47 -41.18
N LEU A 88 1.44 -1.20 -40.76
CA LEU A 88 1.67 -0.08 -41.68
C LEU A 88 2.99 -0.20 -42.43
N ARG A 89 4.08 -0.63 -41.77
CA ARG A 89 5.36 -0.87 -42.44
C ARG A 89 5.28 -2.00 -43.46
N ASN A 90 4.57 -3.08 -43.12
CA ASN A 90 4.36 -4.19 -44.05
C ASN A 90 3.51 -3.74 -45.25
N GLN A 91 2.51 -2.89 -45.05
CA GLN A 91 1.73 -2.31 -46.15
C GLN A 91 2.59 -1.40 -47.03
N ALA A 92 3.44 -0.56 -46.44
CA ALA A 92 4.31 0.37 -47.16
C ALA A 92 5.27 -0.33 -48.14
N ALA A 93 5.60 -1.61 -47.90
CA ALA A 93 6.42 -2.42 -48.82
C ALA A 93 5.73 -2.70 -50.17
N PHE A 94 4.40 -2.64 -50.22
CA PHE A 94 3.61 -2.96 -51.42
C PHE A 94 3.03 -1.74 -52.15
N VAL A 95 3.21 -0.54 -51.62
CA VAL A 95 2.65 0.71 -52.19
C VAL A 95 3.73 1.51 -52.92
N ALA A 96 3.29 2.33 -53.89
CA ALA A 96 4.12 3.29 -54.61
C ALA A 96 4.79 4.33 -53.67
N ASP A 97 5.89 4.93 -54.13
CA ASP A 97 6.79 5.72 -53.27
C ASP A 97 6.13 6.94 -52.62
N GLY A 98 5.13 7.55 -53.26
CA GLY A 98 4.39 8.69 -52.70
C GLY A 98 3.66 8.38 -51.39
N ASP A 99 2.88 7.28 -51.37
CA ASP A 99 2.12 6.87 -50.19
C ASP A 99 2.98 6.11 -49.18
N ARG A 100 4.05 5.46 -49.66
CA ARG A 100 5.01 4.73 -48.81
C ARG A 100 5.58 5.62 -47.71
N MET A 101 6.03 6.83 -48.05
CA MET A 101 6.63 7.74 -47.06
C MET A 101 5.62 8.13 -45.97
N THR A 102 4.36 8.37 -46.36
CA THR A 102 3.27 8.68 -45.43
C THR A 102 3.00 7.52 -44.48
N LEU A 103 2.94 6.28 -44.99
CA LEU A 103 2.75 5.07 -44.17
C LEU A 103 3.90 4.86 -43.17
N ILE A 104 5.15 5.08 -43.60
CA ILE A 104 6.33 4.99 -42.73
C ILE A 104 6.28 6.08 -41.64
N SER A 105 5.91 7.31 -41.99
CA SER A 105 5.78 8.42 -41.04
C SER A 105 4.73 8.10 -39.96
N MET A 106 3.53 7.69 -40.37
CA MET A 106 2.46 7.28 -39.44
C MET A 106 2.90 6.11 -38.54
N SER A 107 3.63 5.13 -39.10
CA SER A 107 4.21 4.05 -38.29
C SER A 107 5.16 4.57 -37.22
N ASN A 108 6.01 5.54 -37.54
CA ASN A 108 6.98 6.08 -36.57
C ASN A 108 6.28 6.85 -35.46
N GLU A 109 5.23 7.60 -35.78
CA GLU A 109 4.39 8.28 -34.80
C GLU A 109 3.75 7.28 -33.82
N LEU A 110 3.15 6.20 -34.33
CA LEU A 110 2.57 5.15 -33.48
C LEU A 110 3.62 4.50 -32.56
N LEU A 111 4.86 4.33 -33.03
CA LEU A 111 5.95 3.81 -32.20
C LEU A 111 6.35 4.80 -31.10
N GLN A 112 6.40 6.09 -31.39
CA GLN A 112 6.65 7.13 -30.39
C GLN A 112 5.54 7.15 -29.33
N GLN A 113 4.28 7.10 -29.75
CA GLN A 113 3.14 7.02 -28.83
C GLN A 113 3.20 5.76 -27.96
N ALA A 114 3.55 4.60 -28.54
CA ALA A 114 3.73 3.36 -27.79
C ALA A 114 4.86 3.45 -26.75
N ALA A 115 5.98 4.07 -27.11
CA ALA A 115 7.09 4.31 -26.19
C ALA A 115 6.65 5.21 -25.02
N GLN A 116 5.93 6.30 -25.31
CA GLN A 116 5.37 7.19 -24.28
C GLN A 116 4.42 6.44 -23.32
N LYS A 117 3.54 5.60 -23.85
CA LYS A 117 2.63 4.77 -23.04
C LYS A 117 3.38 3.84 -22.09
N ARG A 118 4.49 3.23 -22.53
CA ARG A 118 5.36 2.39 -21.66
C ARG A 118 6.07 3.18 -20.57
N MET A 119 6.53 4.40 -20.90
CA MET A 119 7.13 5.29 -19.90
C MET A 119 6.09 5.67 -18.83
N ASN A 120 4.88 6.03 -19.24
CA ASN A 120 3.78 6.34 -18.33
C ASN A 120 3.38 5.12 -17.48
N ALA A 121 3.28 3.92 -18.08
CA ALA A 121 3.00 2.69 -17.34
C ALA A 121 4.08 2.39 -16.27
N THR A 122 5.34 2.64 -16.60
CA THR A 122 6.45 2.48 -15.65
C THR A 122 6.36 3.48 -14.50
N SER A 123 6.01 4.74 -14.80
CA SER A 123 5.77 5.77 -13.77
C SER A 123 4.61 5.38 -12.84
N GLU A 124 3.50 4.88 -13.39
CA GLU A 124 2.36 4.41 -12.59
C GLU A 124 2.74 3.25 -11.65
N ARG A 125 3.54 2.30 -12.12
CA ARG A 125 4.07 1.22 -11.27
C ARG A 125 4.96 1.75 -10.14
N GLN A 126 5.79 2.76 -10.41
CA GLN A 126 6.61 3.41 -9.38
C GLN A 126 5.73 4.07 -8.31
N GLN A 127 4.67 4.76 -8.73
CA GLN A 127 3.70 5.35 -7.80
C GLN A 127 2.96 4.28 -6.99
N ALA A 128 2.53 3.18 -7.62
CA ALA A 128 1.92 2.05 -6.93
C ALA A 128 2.87 1.43 -5.88
N MET A 129 4.14 1.24 -6.21
CA MET A 129 5.16 0.74 -5.27
C MET A 129 5.36 1.69 -4.07
N SER A 130 5.38 3.00 -4.31
CA SER A 130 5.44 4.00 -3.23
C SER A 130 4.22 3.90 -2.29
N LEU A 131 3.01 3.82 -2.85
CA LEU A 131 1.78 3.66 -2.07
C LEU A 131 1.77 2.37 -1.24
N ARG A 132 2.25 1.25 -1.80
CA ARG A 132 2.40 0.00 -1.04
C ARG A 132 3.40 0.12 0.10
N THR A 133 4.50 0.82 -0.13
CA THR A 133 5.50 1.08 0.91
C THR A 133 4.87 1.90 2.05
N GLN A 134 4.11 2.94 1.72
CA GLN A 134 3.37 3.74 2.70
C GLN A 134 2.31 2.92 3.44
N ALA A 135 1.56 2.06 2.74
CA ALA A 135 0.59 1.17 3.37
C ALA A 135 1.26 0.20 4.37
N ARG A 136 2.42 -0.37 4.01
CA ARG A 136 3.20 -1.24 4.90
C ARG A 136 3.70 -0.50 6.13
N THR A 137 4.21 0.73 5.99
CA THR A 137 4.67 1.51 7.14
C THR A 137 3.52 1.89 8.07
N MET A 138 2.33 2.22 7.53
CA MET A 138 1.13 2.47 8.34
C MET A 138 0.66 1.22 9.09
N ARG A 139 0.64 0.05 8.44
CA ARG A 139 0.32 -1.23 9.11
C ARG A 139 1.32 -1.57 10.21
N ALA A 140 2.61 -1.37 9.96
CA ALA A 140 3.65 -1.61 10.95
C ALA A 140 3.47 -0.70 12.19
N ARG A 141 3.17 0.59 11.98
CA ARG A 141 2.85 1.53 13.07
C ARG A 141 1.59 1.12 13.82
N ALA A 142 0.53 0.72 13.11
CA ALA A 142 -0.71 0.24 13.74
C ALA A 142 -0.45 -0.99 14.62
N MET A 143 0.35 -1.96 14.14
CA MET A 143 0.73 -3.13 14.92
C MET A 143 1.56 -2.77 16.16
N GLN A 144 2.44 -1.77 16.05
CA GLN A 144 3.20 -1.28 17.21
C GLN A 144 2.28 -0.65 18.26
N LEU A 145 1.30 0.17 17.84
CA LEU A 145 0.31 0.76 18.74
C LEU A 145 -0.54 -0.30 19.43
N VAL A 146 -1.00 -1.33 18.71
CA VAL A 146 -1.74 -2.44 19.31
C VAL A 146 -0.88 -3.21 20.31
N ARG A 147 0.40 -3.47 20.00
CA ARG A 147 1.32 -4.17 20.91
C ARG A 147 1.63 -3.39 22.18
N VAL A 148 1.78 -2.07 22.07
CA VAL A 148 2.09 -1.20 23.22
C VAL A 148 0.82 -0.91 24.04
N GLY A 149 -0.33 -0.74 23.39
CA GLY A 149 -1.62 -0.47 24.04
C GLY A 149 -2.24 -1.68 24.75
N ASN A 150 -2.03 -2.90 24.24
CA ASN A 150 -2.41 -4.13 24.96
C ASN A 150 -1.33 -4.52 25.99
N GLY A 151 -0.94 -3.58 26.85
CA GLY A 151 0.16 -3.70 27.80
C GLY A 151 0.36 -5.13 28.32
N ASN A 152 1.58 -5.64 28.15
CA ASN A 152 2.06 -6.82 28.86
C ASN A 152 1.26 -8.12 28.60
N GLY A 153 1.36 -8.70 27.40
CA GLY A 153 0.65 -9.96 27.12
C GLY A 153 1.21 -10.75 25.97
N GLY A 154 2.23 -11.56 26.26
CA GLY A 154 2.53 -12.85 25.64
C GLY A 154 2.37 -12.95 24.13
N GLY A 155 3.49 -12.96 23.43
CA GLY A 155 3.53 -13.30 22.01
C GLY A 155 2.71 -14.55 21.70
N TRP A 156 2.21 -14.60 20.46
CA TRP A 156 1.59 -15.77 19.81
C TRP A 156 2.51 -17.02 19.73
N ARG A 157 3.59 -17.04 20.51
CA ARG A 157 4.55 -18.12 20.71
C ARG A 157 4.44 -18.57 22.16
N GLY A 158 3.52 -19.48 22.48
CA GLY A 158 3.45 -19.96 23.85
C GLY A 158 2.29 -20.85 24.25
N ARG A 159 1.31 -21.14 23.38
CA ARG A 159 0.39 -22.24 23.68
C ARG A 159 1.07 -23.55 23.31
N ASN A 160 1.85 -24.06 24.26
CA ASN A 160 2.32 -25.44 24.28
C ASN A 160 1.07 -26.33 24.26
N VAL A 161 0.62 -26.70 23.06
CA VAL A 161 -0.39 -27.73 22.90
C VAL A 161 0.31 -29.00 23.32
N LYS A 162 0.07 -29.45 24.57
CA LYS A 162 0.39 -30.81 24.96
C LYS A 162 -0.34 -31.71 23.97
N VAL A 163 0.43 -32.28 23.03
CA VAL A 163 -0.04 -33.36 22.18
C VAL A 163 -0.37 -34.50 23.13
N VAL A 164 -1.65 -34.68 23.45
CA VAL A 164 -2.11 -35.85 24.18
C VAL A 164 -1.85 -37.04 23.24
N PRO A 165 -1.04 -38.03 23.64
CA PRO A 165 -0.80 -39.19 22.78
C PRO A 165 -2.13 -39.88 22.52
N ARG A 166 -2.45 -40.04 21.25
CA ARG A 166 -3.65 -40.73 20.75
C ARG A 166 -3.60 -42.16 21.29
N THR A 167 -4.37 -42.45 22.32
CA THR A 167 -4.53 -43.83 22.80
C THR A 167 -5.08 -44.66 21.64
N VAL A 168 -4.34 -45.70 21.31
CA VAL A 168 -4.69 -46.67 20.26
C VAL A 168 -6.02 -47.29 20.61
N ARG A 169 -7.07 -47.04 19.81
CA ARG A 169 -8.32 -47.79 19.90
C ARG A 169 -8.02 -49.26 19.57
N PRO A 170 -8.42 -50.24 20.41
CA PRO A 170 -8.35 -51.63 20.02
C PRO A 170 -9.30 -51.90 18.84
N ALA A 171 -8.80 -52.64 17.85
CA ALA A 171 -9.54 -52.98 16.65
C ALA A 171 -10.81 -53.78 16.97
N PRO A 172 -11.93 -53.56 16.26
CA PRO A 172 -13.11 -54.39 16.41
C PRO A 172 -12.82 -55.81 15.88
N LYS A 173 -13.15 -56.82 16.69
CA LYS A 173 -13.13 -58.23 16.28
C LYS A 173 -14.17 -58.44 15.18
N VAL A 174 -13.74 -58.88 14.01
CA VAL A 174 -14.62 -59.38 12.95
C VAL A 174 -15.17 -60.75 13.36
N PRO A 175 -16.49 -60.96 13.36
CA PRO A 175 -17.05 -62.31 13.47
C PRO A 175 -16.79 -63.06 12.15
N VAL A 176 -16.08 -64.18 12.29
CA VAL A 176 -15.94 -65.22 11.28
C VAL A 176 -17.13 -66.13 11.46
N ASP A 177 -18.09 -66.10 10.53
CA ASP A 177 -19.21 -67.05 10.40
C ASP A 177 -20.05 -66.60 9.18
N THR A 178 -20.45 -67.40 8.20
CA THR A 178 -20.40 -68.85 7.98
C THR A 178 -20.56 -69.07 6.46
N GLN A 179 -19.97 -70.15 5.94
CA GLN A 179 -20.12 -70.62 4.56
C GLN A 179 -21.52 -71.23 4.30
N ILE A 180 -21.83 -71.33 3.00
CA ILE A 180 -22.90 -72.06 2.28
C ILE A 180 -24.15 -71.23 1.99
#